data_AF-A0A3S5CJV9-F1
#
_entry.id   AF-A0A3S5CJV9-F1
#
_cell.length_a   1.000
_cell.length_b   1.000
_cell.length_c   1.000
_cell.angle_alpha   90.00
_cell.angle_beta   90.00
_cell.angle_gamma   90.00
#
_symmetry.space_group_name_H-M   'P 1'
#
loop_
_entity.id
_entity.type
_entity.pdbx_description
1 polymer ?
#
loop_
_entity_poly.entity_id
_entity_poly.type
_entity_poly.pdbx_seq_one_letter_code
_entity_poly.pdbx_strand_id
1 'polypeptide(L)'
;MGLHHVEVTYDGAPVPSSPFPVSVIPGCDPTRVRAFGPGLETGMTHETARFTVDLDGAGQGGLGLAIEGPADAQIQCKDNKDGTCTVDYLPTKSGTYDVFIKFNDIDIPGENEPG
;
A
#
# COMPACT_ATOMS: atom_id res chain seq x y z
N MET A 1 -5.22 -40.25 21.45
CA MET A 1 -6.22 -39.20 21.74
C MET A 1 -5.48 -37.88 21.81
N GLY A 2 -5.89 -36.89 21.02
CA GLY A 2 -5.09 -35.69 20.73
C GLY A 2 -5.50 -34.42 21.47
N LEU A 3 -4.97 -33.29 21.01
CA LEU A 3 -5.59 -31.97 20.87
C LEU A 3 -4.57 -31.07 20.14
N HIS A 4 -5.03 -30.29 19.16
CA HIS A 4 -4.24 -29.26 18.47
C HIS A 4 -4.43 -27.92 19.21
N HIS A 5 -3.37 -27.13 19.39
CA HIS A 5 -3.43 -25.75 19.87
C HIS A 5 -2.51 -24.88 19.00
N VAL A 6 -3.08 -23.80 18.45
CA VAL A 6 -2.38 -22.73 17.72
C VAL A 6 -2.04 -21.65 18.73
N GLU A 7 -0.78 -21.24 18.79
CA GLU A 7 -0.34 -20.14 19.64
C GLU A 7 0.30 -19.06 18.75
N VAL A 8 -0.25 -17.85 18.80
CA VAL A 8 0.29 -16.63 18.20
C VAL A 8 0.78 -15.79 19.37
N THR A 9 2.09 -15.62 19.51
CA THR A 9 2.68 -14.72 20.49
C THR A 9 3.93 -14.03 19.96
N TYR A 10 3.93 -12.73 20.22
CA TYR A 10 4.90 -11.68 19.92
C TYR A 10 6.19 -11.85 20.74
N ASP A 11 7.33 -12.07 20.06
CA ASP A 11 8.63 -12.40 20.66
C ASP A 11 9.52 -11.16 20.87
N GLY A 12 9.34 -10.51 22.02
CA GLY A 12 10.45 -10.13 22.89
C GLY A 12 11.39 -8.96 22.53
N ALA A 13 11.28 -8.31 21.38
CA ALA A 13 12.01 -7.07 21.09
C ALA A 13 11.07 -5.85 21.28
N PRO A 14 11.48 -4.77 21.98
CA PRO A 14 10.80 -3.51 21.75
C PRO A 14 10.91 -3.23 20.26
N VAL A 15 9.76 -3.09 19.58
CA VAL A 15 9.69 -2.46 18.25
C VAL A 15 10.66 -1.29 18.30
N PRO A 16 11.70 -1.21 17.48
CA PRO A 16 12.68 -0.13 17.58
C PRO A 16 11.97 1.19 17.34
N SER A 17 11.53 1.80 18.44
CA SER A 17 11.16 3.19 18.61
C SER A 17 10.53 3.83 17.37
N SER A 18 9.31 3.40 17.01
CA SER A 18 8.39 4.27 16.30
C SER A 18 7.50 4.97 17.33
N PRO A 19 7.69 6.26 17.62
CA PRO A 19 6.89 7.23 16.93
C PRO A 19 7.39 7.25 15.49
N PHE A 20 6.62 6.79 14.52
CA PHE A 20 6.85 7.32 13.17
C PHE A 20 6.70 8.83 13.37
N PRO A 21 7.75 9.65 13.19
CA PRO A 21 7.54 11.08 13.14
C PRO A 21 6.77 11.28 11.84
N VAL A 22 5.45 11.11 11.89
CA VAL A 22 4.55 11.74 10.96
C VAL A 22 4.89 13.20 11.13
N SER A 23 5.74 13.69 10.23
CA SER A 23 5.83 15.11 9.98
C SER A 23 4.45 15.45 9.45
N VAL A 24 3.55 15.74 10.39
CA VAL A 24 2.22 16.25 10.11
C VAL A 24 2.46 17.53 9.34
N ILE A 25 2.43 17.43 8.02
CA ILE A 25 2.36 18.61 7.18
C ILE A 25 1.02 19.23 7.59
N PRO A 26 1.01 20.42 8.19
CA PRO A 26 -0.22 20.98 8.75
C PRO A 26 -1.27 21.09 7.62
N GLY A 27 -2.34 20.30 7.73
CA GLY A 27 -3.42 20.21 6.74
C GLY A 27 -3.43 18.96 5.85
N CYS A 28 -2.56 17.97 6.11
CA CYS A 28 -2.50 16.72 5.34
C CYS A 28 -2.45 15.51 6.26
N ASP A 29 -3.36 14.55 6.05
CA ASP A 29 -3.53 13.33 6.87
C ASP A 29 -3.26 12.08 6.01
N PRO A 30 -2.00 11.61 5.89
CA PRO A 30 -1.65 10.42 5.10
C PRO A 30 -2.32 9.14 5.62
N THR A 31 -2.72 9.11 6.90
CA THR A 31 -3.48 7.99 7.50
C THR A 31 -4.90 7.87 6.96
N ARG A 32 -5.41 8.89 6.25
CA ARG A 32 -6.71 8.82 5.57
C ARG A 32 -6.61 8.22 4.17
N VAL A 33 -5.40 8.12 3.61
CA VAL A 33 -5.20 7.48 2.31
C VAL A 33 -5.51 5.99 2.43
N ARG A 34 -6.31 5.48 1.50
CA ARG A 34 -6.67 4.07 1.43
C ARG A 34 -6.46 3.55 0.01
N ALA A 35 -5.79 2.43 -0.14
CA ALA A 35 -5.64 1.79 -1.43
C ALA A 35 -6.46 0.50 -1.43
N PHE A 36 -7.30 0.31 -2.44
CA PHE A 36 -8.16 -0.86 -2.57
C PHE A 36 -8.35 -1.23 -4.04
N GLY A 37 -8.55 -2.52 -4.31
CA GLY A 37 -8.86 -3.02 -5.64
C GLY A 37 -8.16 -4.33 -5.94
N PRO A 38 -8.59 -5.02 -7.01
CA PRO A 38 -8.16 -6.39 -7.29
C PRO A 38 -6.64 -6.49 -7.47
N GLY A 39 -6.00 -5.43 -8.00
CA GLY A 39 -4.56 -5.40 -8.20
C GLY A 39 -3.71 -5.38 -6.92
N LEU A 40 -4.27 -5.10 -5.75
CA LEU A 40 -3.53 -5.21 -4.48
C LEU A 40 -3.62 -6.62 -3.87
N GLU A 41 -4.70 -7.34 -4.19
CA GLU A 41 -4.95 -8.68 -3.65
C GLU A 41 -4.33 -9.76 -4.55
N THR A 42 -4.61 -9.70 -5.85
CA THR A 42 -4.23 -10.73 -6.83
C THR A 42 -4.02 -10.13 -8.21
N GLY A 43 -2.93 -10.51 -8.88
CA GLY A 43 -2.64 -10.12 -10.25
C GLY A 43 -2.21 -11.31 -11.10
N MET A 44 -2.57 -11.29 -12.39
CA MET A 44 -2.04 -12.24 -13.37
C MET A 44 -0.90 -11.62 -14.16
N THR A 45 0.12 -12.43 -14.44
CA THR A 45 1.21 -12.02 -15.32
C THR A 45 0.68 -11.76 -16.73
N HIS A 46 1.16 -10.69 -17.38
CA HIS A 46 0.66 -10.20 -18.67
C HIS A 46 -0.80 -9.69 -18.64
N GLU A 47 -1.41 -9.54 -17.46
CA GLU A 47 -2.73 -8.93 -17.30
C GLU A 47 -2.60 -7.62 -16.53
N THR A 48 -3.35 -6.61 -16.95
CA THR A 48 -3.32 -5.31 -16.26
C THR A 48 -4.07 -5.42 -14.95
N ALA A 49 -3.35 -5.31 -13.84
CA ALA A 49 -3.90 -5.27 -12.51
C ALA A 49 -4.21 -3.83 -12.13
N ARG A 50 -5.45 -3.57 -11.72
CA ARG A 50 -5.92 -2.23 -11.36
C ARG A 50 -6.25 -2.15 -9.89
N PHE A 51 -5.84 -1.06 -9.26
CA PHE A 51 -6.31 -0.66 -7.95
C PHE A 51 -6.60 0.84 -7.91
N THR A 52 -7.31 1.27 -6.88
CA THR A 52 -7.72 2.65 -6.65
C THR A 52 -7.13 3.11 -5.33
N VAL A 53 -6.55 4.31 -5.33
CA VAL A 53 -6.08 4.99 -4.13
C VAL A 53 -7.03 6.14 -3.86
N ASP A 54 -7.72 6.04 -2.75
CA ASP A 54 -8.58 7.07 -2.19
C ASP A 54 -7.72 8.03 -1.36
N LEU A 55 -7.73 9.30 -1.79
CA LEU A 55 -7.05 10.41 -1.13
C LEU A 55 -8.08 11.32 -0.45
N ASP A 56 -9.33 10.86 -0.30
CA ASP A 56 -10.39 11.67 0.24
C ASP A 56 -10.11 11.98 1.71
N GLY A 57 -10.11 13.28 2.02
CA GLY A 57 -9.72 13.78 3.33
C GLY A 57 -8.23 13.73 3.66
N ALA A 58 -7.36 13.13 2.84
CA ALA A 58 -5.91 13.16 3.04
C ALA A 58 -5.31 14.54 2.75
N GLY A 59 -5.97 15.33 1.90
CA GLY A 59 -5.59 16.69 1.52
C GLY A 59 -4.99 16.77 0.12
N GLN A 60 -4.50 17.96 -0.26
CA GLN A 60 -3.86 18.17 -1.56
C GLN A 60 -2.36 17.84 -1.43
N GLY A 61 -1.85 16.90 -2.24
CA GLY A 61 -0.49 16.40 -2.11
C GLY A 61 -0.05 15.51 -3.26
N GLY A 62 1.22 15.11 -3.23
CA GLY A 62 1.79 14.15 -4.18
C GLY A 62 1.64 12.72 -3.69
N LEU A 63 1.05 11.84 -4.51
CA LEU A 63 1.04 10.40 -4.28
C LEU A 63 2.26 9.77 -4.98
N GLY A 64 3.16 9.18 -4.20
CA GLY A 64 4.26 8.34 -4.67
C GLY A 64 3.84 6.87 -4.68
N LEU A 65 4.10 6.19 -5.80
CA LEU A 65 3.88 4.76 -5.93
C LEU A 65 5.17 4.10 -6.42
N ALA A 66 5.58 3.02 -5.77
CA ALA A 66 6.64 2.15 -6.23
C ALA A 66 6.16 0.70 -6.18
N ILE A 67 6.55 -0.09 -7.19
CA ILE A 67 6.28 -1.52 -7.21
C ILE A 67 7.63 -2.21 -7.34
N GLU A 68 8.00 -3.01 -6.34
CA GLU A 68 9.18 -3.84 -6.38
C GLU A 68 8.77 -5.29 -6.64
N GLY A 69 9.51 -5.99 -7.49
CA GLY A 69 9.16 -7.36 -7.84
C GLY A 69 10.26 -8.04 -8.65
N PRO A 70 9.99 -9.27 -9.15
CA PRO A 70 10.97 -10.05 -9.92
C PRO A 70 11.27 -9.46 -11.30
N ALA A 71 10.50 -8.47 -11.76
CA ALA A 71 10.67 -7.73 -12.99
C ALA A 71 10.06 -6.33 -12.86
N ASP A 72 10.45 -5.41 -13.75
CA ASP A 72 9.80 -4.11 -13.87
C ASP A 72 8.36 -4.28 -14.39
N ALA A 73 7.42 -3.62 -13.72
CA ALA A 73 6.01 -3.60 -14.10
C ALA A 73 5.66 -2.21 -14.64
N GLN A 74 4.96 -2.17 -15.76
CA GLN A 74 4.55 -0.89 -16.33
C GLN A 74 3.43 -0.30 -15.49
N ILE A 75 3.68 0.83 -14.83
CA ILE A 75 2.70 1.52 -13.99
C ILE A 75 2.08 2.69 -14.76
N GLN A 76 0.77 2.82 -14.68
CA GLN A 76 -0.01 3.91 -15.25
C GLN A 76 -0.94 4.47 -14.17
N CYS A 77 -0.70 5.71 -13.79
CA CYS A 77 -1.55 6.44 -12.87
C CYS A 77 -2.57 7.29 -13.64
N LYS A 78 -3.83 7.18 -13.25
CA LYS A 78 -4.94 7.94 -13.82
C LYS A 78 -5.69 8.66 -12.70
N ASP A 79 -5.66 9.97 -12.76
CA ASP A 79 -6.43 10.85 -11.89
C ASP A 79 -7.93 10.77 -12.27
N ASN A 80 -8.81 10.49 -11.30
CA ASN A 80 -10.26 10.45 -11.54
C ASN A 80 -10.94 11.81 -11.31
N LYS A 81 -10.20 12.84 -10.85
CA LYS A 81 -10.70 14.17 -10.46
C LYS A 81 -11.79 14.18 -9.38
N ASP A 82 -11.98 13.07 -8.68
CA ASP A 82 -13.01 12.90 -7.64
C ASP A 82 -12.40 12.77 -6.24
N GLY A 83 -11.08 12.99 -6.11
CA GLY A 83 -10.33 12.71 -4.87
C GLY A 83 -9.71 11.30 -4.83
N THR A 84 -9.90 10.50 -5.89
CA THR A 84 -9.28 9.17 -6.04
C THR A 84 -8.36 9.10 -7.25
N CYS A 85 -7.36 8.23 -7.18
CA CYS A 85 -6.43 7.93 -8.26
C CYS A 85 -6.51 6.44 -8.61
N THR A 86 -6.78 6.13 -9.87
CA THR A 86 -6.69 4.76 -10.38
C THR A 86 -5.25 4.48 -10.77
N VAL A 87 -4.72 3.32 -10.36
CA VAL A 87 -3.40 2.84 -10.73
C VAL A 87 -3.55 1.50 -11.43
N ASP A 88 -3.05 1.45 -12.65
CA ASP A 88 -2.97 0.27 -13.48
C ASP A 88 -1.50 -0.18 -13.54
N TYR A 89 -1.19 -1.41 -13.18
CA TYR A 89 0.15 -1.97 -13.36
C TYR A 89 0.12 -3.26 -14.17
N LEU A 90 1.13 -3.45 -15.02
CA LEU A 90 1.25 -4.63 -15.89
C LEU A 90 2.50 -5.42 -15.52
N PRO A 91 2.39 -6.49 -14.72
CA PRO A 91 3.50 -7.37 -14.40
C PRO A 91 3.86 -8.23 -15.62
N THR A 92 5.14 -8.19 -16.01
CA THR A 92 5.66 -8.94 -17.17
C THR A 92 6.17 -10.33 -16.78
N LYS A 93 6.38 -10.58 -15.48
CA LYS A 93 6.89 -11.85 -14.95
C LYS A 93 6.09 -12.31 -13.74
N SER A 94 5.93 -13.62 -13.56
CA SER A 94 5.26 -14.18 -12.38
C SER A 94 6.16 -14.09 -11.15
N GLY A 95 5.54 -13.77 -10.01
CA GLY A 95 6.16 -13.71 -8.70
C GLY A 95 5.46 -12.70 -7.80
N THR A 96 6.04 -12.46 -6.63
CA THR A 96 5.51 -11.50 -5.66
C THR A 96 5.91 -10.09 -6.05
N TYR A 97 4.93 -9.17 -6.08
CA TYR A 97 5.17 -7.75 -6.28
C TYR A 97 4.72 -7.01 -5.02
N ASP A 98 5.63 -6.28 -4.42
CA ASP A 98 5.38 -5.43 -3.25
C ASP A 98 5.04 -4.02 -3.72
N VAL A 99 3.85 -3.54 -3.34
CA VAL A 99 3.36 -2.21 -3.70
C VAL A 99 3.58 -1.25 -2.54
N PHE A 100 4.44 -0.27 -2.76
CA PHE A 100 4.73 0.80 -1.81
C PHE A 100 3.98 2.06 -2.20
N ILE A 101 3.22 2.60 -1.26
CA ILE A 101 2.43 3.81 -1.46
C ILE A 101 2.88 4.85 -0.44
N LYS A 102 3.19 6.05 -0.91
CA LYS A 102 3.62 7.17 -0.10
C LYS A 102 2.79 8.39 -0.45
N PHE A 103 2.42 9.18 0.54
CA PHE A 103 1.69 10.41 0.35
C PHE A 103 2.46 11.57 0.97
N ASN A 104 2.86 12.55 0.15
CA ASN A 104 3.74 13.66 0.53
C ASN A 104 5.00 13.18 1.28
N ASP A 105 5.71 12.21 0.72
CA ASP A 105 6.91 11.60 1.32
C ASP A 105 6.67 10.82 2.63
N ILE A 106 5.41 10.63 3.03
CA ILE A 106 5.02 9.85 4.21
C ILE A 106 4.46 8.50 3.77
N ASP A 107 5.04 7.43 4.27
CA ASP A 107 4.51 6.07 4.08
C ASP A 107 3.09 6.00 4.66
N ILE A 108 2.12 5.61 3.82
CA ILE A 108 0.76 5.41 4.30
C ILE A 108 0.71 4.06 5.01
N PRO A 109 -0.07 3.92 6.09
CA PRO A 109 -0.31 2.61 6.68
C PRO A 109 -1.01 1.76 5.62
N GLY A 110 -0.26 0.85 4.99
CA GLY A 110 -0.81 -0.10 4.03
C GLY A 110 -1.77 -1.05 4.74
N GLU A 111 -2.67 -1.67 3.97
CA GLU A 111 -3.65 -2.65 4.48
C GLU A 111 -3.01 -3.89 5.16
N ASN A 112 -1.67 -3.98 5.20
CA ASN A 112 -0.90 -5.06 5.80
C ASN A 112 -0.24 -4.73 7.15
N GLU A 113 -0.50 -3.59 7.77
CA GLU A 113 -0.10 -3.35 9.17
C GLU A 113 -1.28 -3.72 10.10
N PRO A 114 -1.29 -4.92 10.73
CA PRO A 114 -2.31 -5.26 11.70
C PRO A 114 -2.15 -4.35 12.93
N GLY A 115 -3.17 -3.55 13.20
CA GLY A 115 -3.32 -2.82 14.47
C GLY A 115 -3.63 -3.71 15.65
#